data_AF-A0A537UZ57-F1
#
_entry.id   AF-A0A537UZ57-F1
#
_cell.length_a   1.000
_cell.length_b   1.000
_cell.length_c   1.000
_cell.angle_alpha   90.00
_cell.angle_beta   90.00
_cell.angle_gamma   90.00
#
_symmetry.space_group_name_H-M   'P 1'
#
loop_
_entity.id
_entity.type
_entity.pdbx_description
1 polymer ?
#
loop_
_entity_poly.entity_id
_entity_poly.type
_entity_poly.pdbx_seq_one_letter_code
_entity_poly.pdbx_strand_id
1 'polypeptide(L)'
;MRLDFWSGVMAVALAVVALLMVWPLFNIFTASVIDNRSGALTLANFARILGHPAYRGALINSLIVGAGGMLGAMLLGIPLAMLTTRFVIVGRDLLATLAVLALVSPPFIGAYAWIMMLGSNGWMRALLADIGI
;
A
#
# COMPACT_ATOMS: atom_id res chain seq x y z
N MET A 1 0.99 -37.52 1.42
CA MET A 1 -0.11 -36.84 0.71
C MET A 1 -0.68 -37.83 -0.31
N ARG A 2 -1.99 -38.12 -0.28
CA ARG A 2 -2.62 -38.93 -1.33
C ARG A 2 -2.65 -38.06 -2.59
N LEU A 3 -1.90 -38.44 -3.62
CA LEU A 3 -1.98 -37.80 -4.93
C LEU A 3 -3.30 -38.21 -5.57
N ASP A 4 -4.33 -37.40 -5.34
CA ASP A 4 -5.60 -37.49 -6.05
C ASP A 4 -5.62 -36.50 -7.23
N PHE A 5 -6.63 -36.63 -8.08
CA PHE A 5 -6.85 -35.75 -9.23
C PHE A 5 -6.83 -34.27 -8.83
N TRP A 6 -7.46 -33.93 -7.71
CA TRP A 6 -7.53 -32.55 -7.19
C TRP A 6 -6.19 -32.00 -6.75
N SER A 7 -5.32 -32.83 -6.15
CA SER A 7 -3.94 -32.46 -5.82
C SER A 7 -3.15 -32.11 -7.09
N GLY A 8 -3.38 -32.85 -8.19
CA GLY A 8 -2.79 -32.54 -9.50
C GLY A 8 -3.27 -31.22 -10.07
N VAL A 9 -4.59 -30.97 -10.06
CA VAL A 9 -5.18 -29.70 -10.50
C VAL A 9 -4.64 -28.52 -9.68
N MET A 10 -4.58 -28.65 -8.36
CA MET A 10 -4.03 -27.62 -7.47
C MET A 10 -2.54 -27.36 -7.77
N ALA A 11 -1.74 -28.42 -7.97
CA ALA A 11 -0.33 -28.29 -8.30
C ALA A 11 -0.11 -27.56 -9.63
N VAL A 12 -0.89 -27.88 -10.66
CA VAL A 12 -0.84 -27.18 -11.96
C VAL A 12 -1.28 -25.72 -11.80
N ALA A 13 -2.37 -25.45 -11.09
CA ALA A 13 -2.83 -24.09 -10.84
C ALA A 13 -1.77 -23.24 -10.12
N LEU A 14 -1.15 -23.79 -9.07
CA LEU A 14 -0.04 -23.14 -8.37
C LEU A 14 1.17 -22.93 -9.26
N ALA A 15 1.53 -23.92 -10.10
CA ALA A 15 2.64 -23.79 -11.03
C ALA A 15 2.40 -22.68 -12.06
N VAL A 16 1.17 -22.56 -12.58
CA VAL A 16 0.79 -21.48 -13.52
C VAL A 16 0.87 -20.12 -12.84
N VAL A 17 0.29 -19.97 -11.64
CA VAL A 17 0.35 -18.71 -10.89
C VAL A 17 1.81 -18.34 -10.57
N ALA A 18 2.59 -19.30 -10.08
CA ALA A 18 4.01 -19.08 -9.80
C ALA A 18 4.78 -18.66 -11.06
N LEU A 19 4.57 -19.32 -12.19
CA LEU A 19 5.21 -18.97 -13.45
C LEU A 19 4.83 -17.54 -13.88
N LEU A 20 3.55 -17.20 -13.86
CA LEU A 20 3.05 -15.88 -14.24
C LEU A 20 3.55 -14.76 -13.34
N MET A 21 3.83 -15.04 -12.06
CA MET A 21 4.42 -14.07 -11.13
C MET A 21 5.94 -13.98 -11.26
N VAL A 22 6.62 -15.12 -11.35
CA VAL A 22 8.09 -15.19 -11.36
C VAL A 22 8.66 -14.69 -12.68
N TRP A 23 8.01 -14.97 -13.81
CA TRP A 23 8.47 -14.56 -15.14
C TRP A 23 8.68 -13.04 -15.29
N PRO A 24 7.70 -12.17 -15.00
CA PRO A 24 7.89 -10.71 -15.10
C PRO A 24 8.91 -10.20 -14.08
N LEU A 25 8.96 -10.77 -12.87
CA LEU A 25 9.95 -10.40 -11.87
C LEU A 25 11.36 -10.74 -12.33
N PHE A 26 11.57 -11.92 -12.89
CA PHE A 26 12.85 -12.33 -13.48
C PHE A 26 13.27 -11.33 -14.57
N ASN A 27 12.38 -10.97 -15.48
CA ASN A 27 12.67 -9.98 -16.52
C ASN A 27 13.04 -8.60 -15.94
N ILE A 28 12.36 -8.14 -14.88
CA ILE A 28 12.67 -6.89 -14.19
C ILE A 28 14.06 -6.95 -13.53
N PHE A 29 14.38 -8.04 -12.82
CA PHE A 29 15.68 -8.21 -12.18
C PHE A 29 16.80 -8.27 -13.21
N THR A 30 16.62 -9.03 -14.28
CA THR A 30 17.60 -9.10 -15.38
C THR A 30 17.78 -7.74 -16.04
N ALA A 31 16.70 -7.04 -16.37
CA ALA A 31 16.76 -5.68 -16.93
C ALA A 31 17.38 -4.65 -15.97
N SER A 32 17.37 -4.91 -14.66
CA SER A 32 18.01 -4.01 -13.69
C SER A 32 19.53 -4.06 -13.74
N VAL A 33 20.10 -5.24 -14.05
CA VAL A 33 21.56 -5.48 -14.09
C VAL A 33 22.13 -5.59 -15.50
N ILE A 34 21.29 -5.61 -16.54
CA ILE A 34 21.72 -5.65 -17.94
C ILE A 34 21.43 -4.30 -18.60
N ASP A 35 22.38 -3.81 -19.40
CA ASP A 35 22.12 -2.69 -20.29
C ASP A 35 21.32 -3.18 -21.51
N ASN A 36 20.09 -2.69 -21.66
CA ASN A 36 19.19 -3.07 -22.75
C ASN A 36 19.74 -2.75 -24.16
N ARG A 37 20.77 -1.90 -24.27
CA ARG A 37 21.40 -1.59 -25.57
C ARG A 37 22.56 -2.51 -25.90
N SER A 38 23.43 -2.78 -24.92
CA SER A 38 24.68 -3.51 -25.14
C SER A 38 24.63 -4.98 -24.72
N GLY A 39 23.63 -5.38 -23.93
CA GLY A 39 23.53 -6.72 -23.34
C GLY A 39 24.56 -6.99 -22.24
N ALA A 40 25.39 -6.00 -21.89
CA ALA A 40 26.43 -6.12 -20.89
C ALA A 40 25.86 -5.98 -19.47
N LEU A 41 26.51 -6.64 -18.51
CA LEU A 41 26.23 -6.43 -17.09
C LEU A 41 26.61 -4.99 -16.70
N THR A 42 25.73 -4.30 -15.98
CA THR A 42 25.89 -2.91 -15.59
C THR A 42 25.22 -2.61 -14.25
N LEU A 43 25.83 -1.69 -13.50
CA LEU A 43 25.24 -1.07 -12.31
C LEU A 43 24.74 0.36 -12.61
N ALA A 44 24.86 0.82 -13.86
CA ALA A 44 24.49 2.18 -14.26
C ALA A 44 23.00 2.48 -14.06
N ASN A 45 22.12 1.46 -14.16
CA ASN A 45 20.69 1.61 -13.91
C ASN A 45 20.41 2.03 -12.46
N PHE A 46 21.08 1.39 -11.49
CA PHE A 46 20.98 1.75 -10.07
C PHE A 46 21.54 3.15 -9.81
N ALA A 47 22.70 3.46 -10.37
CA ALA A 47 23.31 4.79 -10.26
C ALA A 47 22.40 5.89 -10.85
N ARG A 48 21.70 5.61 -11.95
CA ARG A 48 20.75 6.53 -12.57
C ARG A 48 19.52 6.79 -11.69
N ILE A 49 18.96 5.76 -11.07
CA ILE A 49 17.81 5.89 -10.17
C ILE A 49 18.20 6.68 -8.92
N LEU A 50 19.31 6.32 -8.27
CA LEU A 50 19.76 6.98 -7.05
C LEU A 50 20.31 8.39 -7.30
N GLY A 51 20.88 8.63 -8.49
CA GLY A 51 21.44 9.91 -8.89
C GLY A 51 20.39 10.95 -9.28
N HIS A 52 19.18 10.55 -9.71
CA HIS A 52 18.14 11.49 -10.11
C HIS A 52 17.40 12.06 -8.89
N PRO A 53 17.38 13.39 -8.68
CA PRO A 53 16.74 14.00 -7.51
C PRO A 53 15.26 13.65 -7.36
N ALA A 54 14.53 13.53 -8.47
CA ALA A 54 13.13 13.16 -8.48
C ALA A 54 12.86 11.74 -7.93
N TYR A 55 13.66 10.75 -8.34
CA TYR A 55 13.52 9.38 -7.85
C TYR A 55 13.93 9.25 -6.38
N ARG A 56 15.00 9.93 -5.97
CA ARG A 56 15.38 9.99 -4.55
C ARG A 56 14.28 10.63 -3.70
N GLY A 57 13.70 11.73 -4.18
CA GLY A 57 12.58 12.40 -3.52
C GLY A 57 11.35 11.48 -3.41
N ALA A 58 10.99 10.80 -4.49
CA ALA A 58 9.88 9.84 -4.50
C ALA A 58 10.12 8.67 -3.52
N LEU A 59 11.34 8.15 -3.45
CA LEU A 59 11.72 7.08 -2.53
C LEU A 59 11.57 7.53 -1.06
N ILE A 60 12.13 8.68 -0.71
CA ILE A 60 12.05 9.23 0.65
C ILE A 60 10.60 9.54 1.02
N ASN A 61 9.84 10.18 0.13
CA ASN A 61 8.43 10.49 0.36
C ASN A 61 7.61 9.20 0.59
N SER A 62 7.86 8.15 -0.18
CA SER A 62 7.18 6.87 -0.03
C SER A 62 7.49 6.22 1.33
N LEU A 63 8.75 6.30 1.78
CA LEU A 63 9.15 5.81 3.10
C LEU A 63 8.49 6.62 4.23
N ILE A 64 8.46 7.95 4.11
CA ILE A 64 7.83 8.84 5.10
C ILE A 64 6.33 8.55 5.18
N VAL A 65 5.64 8.49 4.04
CA VAL A 65 4.19 8.22 3.98
C VAL A 65 3.88 6.80 4.47
N GLY A 66 4.68 5.81 4.09
CA GLY A 66 4.51 4.43 4.52
C GLY A 66 4.72 4.25 6.03
N ALA A 67 5.83 4.76 6.56
CA ALA A 67 6.15 4.68 7.99
C ALA A 67 5.19 5.53 8.83
N GLY A 68 4.90 6.75 8.41
CA GLY A 68 3.95 7.64 9.09
C GLY A 68 2.54 7.05 9.10
N GLY A 69 2.10 6.49 7.97
CA GLY A 69 0.82 5.80 7.85
C GLY A 69 0.75 4.56 8.75
N MET A 70 1.80 3.74 8.79
CA MET A 70 1.89 2.59 9.69
C MET A 70 1.80 3.01 11.15
N LEU A 71 2.59 4.00 11.58
CA LEU A 71 2.58 4.48 12.96
C LEU A 71 1.23 5.07 13.35
N GLY A 72 0.61 5.87 12.47
CA GLY A 72 -0.74 6.41 12.68
C GLY A 72 -1.80 5.31 12.78
N ALA A 73 -1.73 4.30 11.90
CA ALA A 73 -2.62 3.15 11.93
C ALA A 73 -2.44 2.32 13.21
N MET A 74 -1.22 2.15 13.71
CA MET A 74 -0.96 1.47 14.99
C MET A 74 -1.50 2.28 16.17
N LEU A 75 -1.27 3.59 16.18
CA LEU A 75 -1.69 4.48 17.26
C LEU A 75 -3.22 4.51 17.44
N LEU A 76 -3.98 4.42 16.35
CA LEU A 76 -5.45 4.39 16.40
C LEU A 76 -6.01 2.95 16.45
N GLY A 77 -5.43 2.04 15.66
CA GLY A 77 -5.92 0.69 15.48
C GLY A 77 -5.69 -0.21 16.70
N ILE A 78 -4.55 -0.07 17.39
CA ILE A 78 -4.26 -0.88 18.58
C ILE A 78 -5.25 -0.55 19.72
N PRO A 79 -5.47 0.72 20.11
CA PRO A 79 -6.49 1.04 21.12
C PRO A 79 -7.89 0.60 20.71
N LEU A 80 -8.29 0.83 19.46
CA LEU A 80 -9.61 0.42 18.96
C LEU A 80 -9.79 -1.09 19.04
N ALA A 81 -8.77 -1.87 18.66
CA ALA A 81 -8.79 -3.33 18.76
C ALA A 81 -8.84 -3.80 20.22
N MET A 82 -8.08 -3.18 21.13
CA MET A 82 -8.14 -3.52 22.56
C MET A 82 -9.51 -3.22 23.15
N LEU A 83 -10.07 -2.04 22.86
CA LEU A 83 -11.38 -1.65 23.37
C LEU A 83 -12.47 -2.61 22.89
N THR A 84 -12.50 -2.92 21.59
CA THR A 84 -13.57 -3.71 20.98
C THR A 84 -13.51 -5.21 21.29
N THR A 85 -12.36 -5.70 21.75
CA THR A 85 -12.17 -7.10 22.13
C THR A 85 -12.24 -7.34 23.63
N ARG A 86 -11.80 -6.37 24.46
CA ARG A 86 -11.74 -6.52 25.93
C ARG A 86 -12.95 -5.94 26.65
N PHE A 87 -13.66 -4.99 26.05
CA PHE A 87 -14.77 -4.30 26.70
C PHE A 87 -16.06 -4.42 25.89
N VAL A 88 -17.19 -4.40 26.59
CA VAL A 88 -18.51 -4.28 25.97
C VAL A 88 -18.75 -2.80 25.68
N ILE A 89 -18.50 -2.38 24.44
CA ILE A 89 -18.71 -1.00 24.00
C ILE A 89 -20.03 -0.89 23.24
N VAL A 90 -20.81 0.14 23.54
CA VAL A 90 -21.98 0.52 22.75
C VAL A 90 -21.50 1.04 21.39
N GLY A 91 -22.04 0.51 20.29
CA GLY A 91 -21.68 0.93 18.92
C GLY A 91 -20.52 0.17 18.28
N ARG A 92 -20.08 -0.97 18.85
CA ARG A 92 -19.05 -1.85 18.28
C ARG A 92 -19.28 -2.18 16.80
N ASP A 93 -20.51 -2.54 16.44
CA ASP A 93 -20.85 -2.95 15.07
C ASP A 93 -20.74 -1.80 14.08
N LEU A 94 -21.07 -0.57 14.50
CA LEU A 94 -20.88 0.63 13.70
C LEU A 94 -19.39 0.89 13.47
N LEU A 95 -18.57 0.83 14.52
CA LEU A 95 -17.12 1.01 14.42
C LEU A 95 -16.48 -0.03 13.47
N ALA A 96 -16.87 -1.30 13.61
CA ALA A 96 -16.41 -2.37 12.73
C ALA A 96 -16.84 -2.12 11.27
N THR A 97 -18.08 -1.71 11.06
CA THR A 97 -18.60 -1.39 9.72
C THR A 97 -17.83 -0.23 9.09
N LEU A 98 -17.60 0.86 9.82
CA LEU A 98 -16.83 2.00 9.34
C LEU A 98 -15.38 1.61 8.99
N ALA A 99 -14.75 0.76 9.80
CA ALA A 99 -13.41 0.26 9.53
C ALA A 99 -13.36 -0.60 8.26
N VAL A 100 -14.32 -1.50 8.07
CA VAL A 100 -14.42 -2.32 6.84
C VAL A 100 -14.72 -1.45 5.62
N LEU A 101 -15.62 -0.46 5.74
CA LEU A 101 -15.92 0.47 4.65
C LEU A 101 -14.67 1.24 4.22
N ALA A 102 -13.87 1.73 5.17
CA ALA A 102 -12.60 2.37 4.87
C ALA A 102 -11.62 1.41 4.16
N LEU A 103 -11.53 0.16 4.60
CA LEU A 103 -10.63 -0.86 4.04
C LEU A 103 -11.03 -1.29 2.61
N VAL A 104 -12.32 -1.45 2.35
CA VAL A 104 -12.84 -1.90 1.05
C VAL A 104 -12.95 -0.75 0.07
N SER A 105 -12.96 0.50 0.55
CA SER A 105 -12.99 1.68 -0.31
C SER A 105 -11.78 1.67 -1.27
N PRO A 106 -12.01 1.87 -2.58
CA PRO A 106 -10.91 2.04 -3.51
C PRO A 106 -9.98 3.17 -3.05
N PRO A 107 -8.65 2.99 -3.13
CA PRO A 107 -7.69 3.94 -2.57
C PRO A 107 -7.83 5.36 -3.16
N PHE A 108 -8.30 5.46 -4.41
CA PHE A 108 -8.54 6.74 -5.07
C PHE A 108 -9.68 7.54 -4.43
N ILE A 109 -10.74 6.87 -3.96
CA ILE A 109 -11.87 7.54 -3.31
C ILE A 109 -11.40 8.16 -2.00
N GLY A 110 -10.64 7.39 -1.20
CA GLY A 110 -10.05 7.89 0.04
C GLY A 110 -9.18 9.11 -0.20
N ALA A 111 -8.24 9.03 -1.15
CA ALA A 111 -7.37 10.15 -1.49
C ALA A 111 -8.17 11.41 -1.90
N TYR A 112 -9.20 11.24 -2.74
CA TYR A 112 -10.01 12.36 -3.21
C TYR A 112 -10.83 13.01 -2.08
N ALA A 113 -11.37 12.21 -1.16
CA ALA A 113 -12.09 12.71 0.02
C ALA A 113 -11.18 13.60 0.89
N TRP A 114 -9.94 13.19 1.14
CA TRP A 114 -8.96 14.01 1.86
C TRP A 114 -8.62 15.30 1.13
N ILE A 115 -8.44 15.25 -0.20
CA ILE A 115 -8.16 16.43 -1.03
C ILE A 115 -9.33 17.43 -0.96
N MET A 116 -10.58 16.96 -1.09
CA MET A 116 -11.75 17.84 -1.00
C MET A 116 -11.92 18.45 0.39
N MET A 117 -11.72 17.65 1.44
CA MET A 117 -11.89 18.08 2.81
C MET A 117 -10.81 19.09 3.27
N LEU A 118 -9.55 18.84 2.89
CA LEU A 118 -8.39 19.64 3.31
C LEU A 118 -7.98 20.71 2.26
N GLY A 119 -8.62 20.69 1.10
CA GLY A 119 -8.40 21.65 0.01
C GLY A 119 -8.68 23.08 0.44
N SER A 120 -8.28 24.06 -0.38
CA SER A 120 -8.38 25.50 -0.07
C SER A 120 -9.79 25.96 0.32
N ASN A 121 -10.82 25.37 -0.28
CA ASN A 121 -12.24 25.63 0.02
C ASN A 121 -12.92 24.46 0.75
N GLY A 122 -12.14 23.58 1.38
CA GLY A 122 -12.65 22.42 2.10
C GLY A 122 -13.34 22.80 3.40
N TRP A 123 -14.33 22.01 3.83
CA TRP A 123 -15.09 22.29 5.04
C TRP A 123 -14.22 22.31 6.31
N MET A 124 -13.12 21.56 6.33
CA MET A 124 -12.19 21.58 7.48
C MET A 124 -11.53 22.94 7.64
N ARG A 125 -11.19 23.63 6.54
CA ARG A 125 -10.63 24.99 6.61
C ARG A 125 -11.67 25.99 7.08
N ALA A 126 -12.91 25.88 6.60
CA ALA A 126 -13.99 26.74 7.07
C ALA A 126 -14.21 26.58 8.58
N LEU A 127 -14.19 25.34 9.09
CA LEU A 127 -14.29 25.04 10.51
C LEU A 127 -13.13 25.64 11.33
N LEU A 128 -11.89 25.50 10.85
CA LEU A 128 -10.72 26.07 11.50
C LEU A 128 -10.76 27.61 11.54
N ALA A 129 -11.16 28.24 10.44
CA ALA A 129 -11.30 29.69 10.35
C ALA A 129 -12.39 30.22 11.31
N ASP A 130 -13.48 29.49 11.47
CA ASP A 130 -14.57 29.84 12.40
C ASP A 130 -14.11 29.83 13.86
N ILE A 131 -13.18 28.93 14.23
CA ILE A 131 -12.55 28.90 15.56
C ILE A 131 -11.30 29.79 15.65
N GLY A 132 -11.02 30.61 14.63
CA GLY A 132 -9.96 31.62 14.62
C GLY A 132 -8.55 31.11 14.29
N ILE A 133 -8.43 29.92 13.67
CA ILE A 133 -7.17 29.31 13.21
C ILE A 133 -7.02 29.38 11.69
#